data_AF-A0A2V5WN23-F1
#
_entry.id   AF-A0A2V5WN23-F1
#
_cell.length_a   1.000
_cell.length_b   1.000
_cell.length_c   1.000
_cell.angle_alpha   90.00
_cell.angle_beta   90.00
_cell.angle_gamma   90.00
#
_symmetry.space_group_name_H-M   'P 1'
#
loop_
_entity.id
_entity.type
_entity.pdbx_description
1 polymer ?
#
loop_
_entity_poly.entity_id
_entity_poly.type
_entity_poly.pdbx_seq_one_letter_code
_entity_poly.pdbx_strand_id
1 'polypeptide(L)'
;MSCRPKLLVAVVFFAIGAIELFGQAPTPNLNENPESNTGALKEQIRTGGSYDAHSGNATRIVEDLHLPNALGKYGLDFTRYWNSLHADFDNTGEWPDDFGSSGWTHSWRWVATTGADTWAVDEGGNTTIQYWESSITIAFPDGHSVKYKIVRVNRSYDGEPLECRGRTGSIPPFLAQCGERDWPEPGEGVHDHLNDMAQDGAEFWLYLADGGSVHFTGGYGNYEATEVFDPNGFRTQLDYRSDGRLLKVIQDDGGRWLDVAWDYRAN
;
A
#
# COMPACT_ATOMS: atom_id res chain seq x y z
N MET A 1 -88.62 -15.72 1.48
CA MET A 1 -88.28 -16.67 2.57
C MET A 1 -86.99 -17.36 2.14
N SER A 2 -85.83 -16.89 2.64
CA SER A 2 -85.10 -17.44 3.81
C SER A 2 -84.59 -18.86 3.52
N CYS A 3 -83.29 -19.19 3.55
CA CYS A 3 -82.34 -18.92 4.63
C CYS A 3 -80.88 -19.08 4.14
N ARG A 4 -79.98 -18.19 4.60
CA ARG A 4 -78.50 -18.37 4.53
C ARG A 4 -78.03 -19.45 5.51
N PRO A 5 -76.82 -20.01 5.31
CA PRO A 5 -75.90 -20.27 6.40
C PRO A 5 -74.55 -19.54 6.24
N LYS A 6 -73.81 -19.55 7.34
CA LYS A 6 -72.78 -18.59 7.77
C LYS A 6 -71.39 -18.93 7.27
N LEU A 7 -70.66 -17.87 6.88
CA LEU A 7 -69.31 -17.49 7.32
C LEU A 7 -68.40 -18.60 7.87
N LEU A 8 -67.27 -18.84 7.20
CA LEU A 8 -65.98 -18.99 7.89
C LEU A 8 -64.86 -18.43 7.01
N VAL A 9 -64.31 -17.32 7.50
CA VAL A 9 -63.18 -16.58 6.96
C VAL A 9 -61.91 -17.26 7.48
N ALA A 10 -61.04 -17.71 6.58
CA ALA A 10 -59.66 -18.06 6.91
C ALA A 10 -58.74 -17.07 6.20
N VAL A 11 -58.49 -15.94 6.85
CA VAL A 11 -57.40 -15.03 6.45
C VAL A 11 -56.11 -15.66 6.97
N VAL A 12 -55.35 -16.27 6.07
CA VAL A 12 -53.96 -16.63 6.35
C VAL A 12 -53.13 -15.36 6.18
N PHE A 13 -52.76 -14.74 7.30
CA PHE A 13 -51.73 -13.71 7.33
C PHE A 13 -50.37 -14.38 7.12
N PHE A 14 -49.87 -14.38 5.88
CA PHE A 14 -48.44 -14.49 5.63
C PHE A 14 -47.85 -13.08 5.76
N ALA A 15 -47.32 -12.78 6.95
CA ALA A 15 -46.44 -11.64 7.14
C ALA A 15 -45.11 -11.93 6.44
N ILE A 16 -45.03 -11.60 5.15
CA ILE A 16 -43.74 -11.41 4.49
C ILE A 16 -43.25 -10.06 4.99
N GLY A 17 -42.33 -10.10 5.96
CA GLY A 17 -41.62 -8.92 6.43
C GLY A 17 -41.06 -8.17 5.24
N ALA A 18 -41.21 -6.85 5.27
CA ALA A 18 -40.57 -5.96 4.32
C ALA A 18 -39.06 -6.26 4.34
N ILE A 19 -38.57 -6.88 3.27
CA ILE A 19 -37.16 -6.80 2.94
C ILE A 19 -36.99 -5.35 2.48
N GLU A 20 -36.49 -4.48 3.36
CA GLU A 20 -36.06 -3.16 2.96
C GLU A 20 -34.86 -3.32 2.03
N LEU A 21 -35.18 -3.36 0.73
CA LEU A 21 -34.22 -3.37 -0.35
C LEU A 21 -33.89 -1.90 -0.66
N PHE A 22 -32.60 -1.57 -0.56
CA PHE A 22 -31.95 -0.30 -0.92
C PHE A 22 -32.24 0.90 -0.02
N GLY A 23 -31.37 1.10 0.97
CA GLY A 23 -31.11 2.42 1.53
C GLY A 23 -30.52 3.34 0.46
N GLN A 24 -31.36 3.97 -0.34
CA GLN A 24 -30.95 5.16 -1.08
C GLN A 24 -30.93 6.32 -0.10
N ALA A 25 -29.73 6.72 0.32
CA ALA A 25 -29.56 7.93 1.10
C ALA A 25 -30.02 9.15 0.27
N PRO A 26 -30.71 10.14 0.87
CA PRO A 26 -31.04 11.40 0.19
C PRO A 26 -29.79 12.07 -0.38
N THR A 27 -29.93 12.65 -1.57
CA THR A 27 -28.90 13.48 -2.22
C THR A 27 -28.52 14.63 -1.28
N PRO A 28 -27.24 14.82 -0.94
CA PRO A 28 -26.82 15.89 -0.04
C PRO A 28 -27.17 17.26 -0.62
N ASN A 29 -27.68 18.15 0.23
CA ASN A 29 -27.54 19.58 0.05
C ASN A 29 -26.04 19.92 0.12
N LEU A 30 -25.49 20.54 -0.92
CA LEU A 30 -24.08 20.93 -1.01
C LEU A 30 -23.60 21.84 0.14
N ASN A 31 -24.51 22.43 0.93
CA ASN A 31 -24.22 23.32 2.06
C ASN A 31 -24.32 22.67 3.45
N GLU A 32 -24.55 21.36 3.55
CA GLU A 32 -24.56 20.67 4.85
C GLU A 32 -23.15 20.15 5.19
N ASN A 33 -22.42 20.93 5.98
CA ASN A 33 -21.18 20.49 6.61
C ASN A 33 -21.53 19.59 7.82
N PRO A 34 -20.78 18.51 8.12
CA PRO A 34 -21.00 17.72 9.32
C PRO A 34 -21.01 18.59 10.59
N GLU A 35 -21.87 18.25 11.54
CA GLU A 35 -21.91 18.94 12.84
C GLU A 35 -20.60 18.69 13.61
N SER A 36 -19.60 19.55 13.40
CA SER A 36 -18.26 19.42 13.99
C SER A 36 -17.45 18.21 13.50
N ASN A 37 -16.21 18.09 13.97
CA ASN A 37 -15.26 17.01 13.68
C ASN A 37 -15.69 15.60 14.13
N THR A 38 -16.83 15.48 14.80
CA THR A 38 -17.36 14.21 15.35
C THR A 38 -18.82 13.95 14.98
N GLY A 39 -19.49 14.89 14.30
CA GLY A 39 -20.89 14.72 13.91
C GLY A 39 -21.06 13.81 12.71
N ALA A 40 -22.15 13.05 12.72
CA ALA A 40 -22.58 12.26 11.56
C ALA A 40 -23.82 12.92 10.95
N LEU A 41 -23.76 13.26 9.66
CA LEU A 41 -24.90 13.79 8.92
C LEU A 41 -25.96 12.71 8.58
N LYS A 42 -25.58 11.43 8.72
CA LYS A 42 -26.37 10.26 8.31
C LYS A 42 -26.15 9.10 9.29
N GLU A 43 -26.97 8.06 9.17
CA GLU A 43 -26.80 6.82 9.93
C GLU A 43 -25.37 6.28 9.78
N GLN A 44 -24.75 5.93 10.90
CA GLN A 44 -23.38 5.44 10.92
C GLN A 44 -23.34 3.95 10.57
N ILE A 45 -22.43 3.60 9.65
CA ILE A 45 -22.09 2.20 9.38
C ILE A 45 -21.36 1.63 10.60
N ARG A 46 -21.96 0.61 11.23
CA ARG A 46 -21.43 -0.04 12.45
C ARG A 46 -20.70 -1.36 12.22
N THR A 47 -20.65 -1.84 10.98
CA THR A 47 -20.18 -3.20 10.62
C THR A 47 -19.00 -3.20 9.64
N GLY A 48 -18.38 -2.04 9.39
CA GLY A 48 -17.46 -1.84 8.26
C GLY A 48 -16.05 -2.41 8.39
N GLY A 49 -15.79 -3.33 9.33
CA GLY A 49 -14.45 -3.90 9.54
C GLY A 49 -14.40 -5.40 9.27
N SER A 50 -13.19 -5.92 9.04
CA SER A 50 -12.92 -7.36 8.97
C SER A 50 -11.82 -7.73 9.97
N TYR A 51 -11.72 -9.01 10.31
CA TYR A 51 -10.66 -9.53 11.18
C TYR A 51 -10.16 -10.85 10.62
N ASP A 52 -8.86 -10.93 10.36
CA ASP A 52 -8.20 -12.18 10.03
C ASP A 52 -7.64 -12.82 11.30
N ALA A 53 -8.16 -14.00 11.64
CA ALA A 53 -7.73 -14.74 12.82
C ALA A 53 -6.31 -15.31 12.70
N HIS A 54 -5.77 -15.44 11.48
CA HIS A 54 -4.43 -15.97 11.27
C HIS A 54 -3.36 -14.92 11.56
N SER A 55 -3.47 -13.75 10.94
CA SER A 55 -2.57 -12.62 11.22
C SER A 55 -2.89 -11.90 12.53
N GLY A 56 -4.14 -11.97 13.00
CA GLY A 56 -4.63 -11.17 14.11
C GLY A 56 -4.92 -9.71 13.72
N ASN A 57 -4.93 -9.39 12.41
CA ASN A 57 -5.16 -8.06 11.91
C ASN A 57 -6.65 -7.75 11.78
N ALA A 58 -7.10 -6.67 12.40
CA ALA A 58 -8.38 -6.06 12.10
C ALA A 58 -8.19 -4.99 11.01
N THR A 59 -9.03 -5.05 9.98
CA THR A 59 -8.96 -4.12 8.84
C THR A 59 -10.25 -3.34 8.66
N ARG A 60 -10.13 -2.13 8.11
CA ARG A 60 -11.27 -1.35 7.64
C ARG A 60 -10.92 -0.67 6.33
N ILE A 61 -11.83 -0.74 5.37
CA ILE A 61 -11.68 -0.15 4.04
C ILE A 61 -12.83 0.83 3.85
N VAL A 62 -12.51 2.07 3.47
CA VAL A 62 -13.49 3.13 3.25
C VAL A 62 -13.16 3.81 1.94
N GLU A 63 -13.99 3.59 0.92
CA GLU A 63 -13.96 4.40 -0.30
C GLU A 63 -14.59 5.76 0.03
N ASP A 64 -13.77 6.82 0.06
CA ASP A 64 -14.24 8.18 0.32
C ASP A 64 -14.68 8.88 -0.97
N LEU A 65 -14.03 8.56 -2.09
CA LEU A 65 -14.32 9.14 -3.39
C LEU A 65 -14.19 8.08 -4.48
N HIS A 66 -15.28 7.89 -5.23
CA HIS A 66 -15.29 7.13 -6.48
C HIS A 66 -15.35 8.11 -7.66
N LEU A 67 -14.39 8.00 -8.60
CA LEU A 67 -14.39 8.80 -9.82
C LEU A 67 -14.84 7.94 -11.01
N PRO A 68 -16.12 8.00 -11.40
CA PRO A 68 -16.62 7.17 -12.49
C PRO A 68 -15.94 7.51 -13.82
N ASN A 69 -15.67 6.47 -14.60
CA ASN A 69 -14.98 6.56 -15.89
C ASN A 69 -13.55 7.09 -15.79
N ALA A 70 -12.89 6.97 -14.63
CA ALA A 70 -11.44 7.11 -14.57
C ALA A 70 -10.77 6.18 -15.59
N LEU A 71 -9.61 6.59 -16.09
CA LEU A 71 -8.86 5.82 -17.07
C LEU A 71 -8.04 4.71 -16.39
N GLY A 72 -7.62 3.71 -17.16
CA GLY A 72 -6.87 2.58 -16.62
C GLY A 72 -7.65 1.68 -15.65
N LYS A 73 -7.05 0.56 -15.29
CA LYS A 73 -7.58 -0.46 -14.37
C LYS A 73 -7.53 -0.02 -12.92
N TYR A 74 -6.55 0.79 -12.54
CA TYR A 74 -6.41 1.31 -11.17
C TYR A 74 -7.31 2.51 -10.89
N GLY A 75 -7.85 3.17 -11.92
CA GLY A 75 -8.80 4.27 -11.76
C GLY A 75 -8.21 5.50 -11.03
N LEU A 76 -9.07 6.24 -10.34
CA LEU A 76 -8.74 7.42 -9.51
C LEU A 76 -9.54 7.43 -8.21
N ASP A 77 -9.90 6.25 -7.72
CA ASP A 77 -10.67 6.16 -6.49
C ASP A 77 -9.76 6.46 -5.28
N PHE A 78 -10.27 7.24 -4.33
CA PHE A 78 -9.59 7.51 -3.08
C PHE A 78 -10.19 6.65 -1.99
N THR A 79 -9.45 5.61 -1.62
CA THR A 79 -9.86 4.66 -0.58
C THR A 79 -8.87 4.71 0.56
N ARG A 80 -9.37 4.79 1.79
CA ARG A 80 -8.59 4.66 3.01
C ARG A 80 -8.58 3.22 3.49
N TYR A 81 -7.42 2.79 3.97
CA TYR A 81 -7.23 1.48 4.58
C TYR A 81 -6.71 1.66 5.99
N TRP A 82 -7.30 0.91 6.91
CA TRP A 82 -6.86 0.83 8.30
C TRP A 82 -6.44 -0.59 8.62
N ASN A 83 -5.33 -0.73 9.33
CA ASN A 83 -4.87 -1.98 9.89
C ASN A 83 -4.58 -1.79 11.39
N SER A 84 -4.92 -2.79 12.20
CA SER A 84 -4.62 -2.75 13.64
C SER A 84 -3.18 -3.15 13.97
N LEU A 85 -2.51 -3.85 13.06
CA LEU A 85 -1.15 -4.37 13.26
C LEU A 85 -0.14 -3.59 12.43
N HIS A 86 0.96 -3.21 13.10
CA HIS A 86 2.17 -2.66 12.47
C HIS A 86 2.83 -3.68 11.54
N ALA A 87 3.65 -3.18 10.62
CA ALA A 87 4.59 -4.04 9.90
C ALA A 87 5.46 -4.82 10.89
N ASP A 88 5.90 -6.02 10.54
CA ASP A 88 6.70 -6.85 11.45
C ASP A 88 7.97 -6.12 11.93
N PHE A 89 8.47 -6.48 13.13
CA PHE A 89 9.65 -5.84 13.73
C PHE A 89 10.92 -5.91 12.87
N ASP A 90 11.06 -6.97 12.07
CA ASP A 90 12.20 -7.15 11.15
C ASP A 90 12.03 -6.41 9.82
N ASN A 91 10.92 -5.68 9.68
CA ASN A 91 10.50 -4.96 8.51
C ASN A 91 10.58 -3.44 8.76
N THR A 92 11.46 -2.73 8.06
CA THR A 92 11.66 -1.28 8.23
C THR A 92 10.53 -0.43 7.60
N GLY A 93 9.37 -1.04 7.36
CA GLY A 93 8.23 -0.41 6.73
C GLY A 93 7.69 0.71 7.60
N GLU A 94 7.39 1.85 6.98
CA GLU A 94 6.78 2.97 7.67
C GLU A 94 5.37 2.58 8.15
N TRP A 95 5.02 2.95 9.39
CA TRP A 95 3.65 2.79 9.86
C TRP A 95 2.77 3.86 9.23
N PRO A 96 1.60 3.50 8.65
CA PRO A 96 0.70 4.52 8.15
C PRO A 96 0.15 5.45 9.23
N ASP A 97 0.29 6.75 9.01
CA ASP A 97 -0.17 7.80 9.91
C ASP A 97 -0.88 8.96 9.20
N ASP A 98 -1.28 8.80 7.94
CA ASP A 98 -1.86 9.86 7.10
C ASP A 98 -3.09 10.53 7.71
N PHE A 99 -3.84 9.77 8.51
CA PHE A 99 -5.05 10.23 9.21
C PHE A 99 -4.86 10.19 10.74
N GLY A 100 -3.63 10.43 11.19
CA GLY A 100 -3.18 10.35 12.58
C GLY A 100 -2.58 8.99 12.93
N SER A 101 -1.90 8.92 14.09
CA SER A 101 -1.15 7.75 14.57
C SER A 101 -2.04 6.59 14.97
N SER A 102 -2.70 5.98 13.99
CA SER A 102 -3.64 4.89 14.20
C SER A 102 -3.61 3.82 13.11
N GLY A 103 -2.71 3.88 12.13
CA GLY A 103 -2.58 2.82 11.11
C GLY A 103 -3.42 3.05 9.85
N TRP A 104 -3.77 4.31 9.55
CA TRP A 104 -4.49 4.66 8.32
C TRP A 104 -3.53 5.07 7.19
N THR A 105 -3.75 4.48 6.02
CA THR A 105 -3.13 4.79 4.72
C THR A 105 -4.21 5.10 3.68
N HIS A 106 -3.84 5.40 2.43
CA HIS A 106 -4.75 5.58 1.30
C HIS A 106 -4.26 4.94 -0.01
N SER A 107 -5.16 4.76 -0.98
CA SER A 107 -4.97 4.06 -2.26
C SER A 107 -3.82 4.55 -3.16
N TRP A 108 -3.24 5.71 -2.84
CA TRP A 108 -2.14 6.33 -3.59
C TRP A 108 -0.89 6.57 -2.74
N ARG A 109 -0.84 6.00 -1.52
CA ARG A 109 0.35 6.03 -0.67
C ARG A 109 1.20 4.79 -0.95
N TRP A 110 2.23 5.00 -1.74
CA TRP A 110 3.31 4.05 -1.94
C TRP A 110 4.56 4.59 -1.27
N VAL A 111 5.17 3.80 -0.39
CA VAL A 111 6.40 4.20 0.32
C VAL A 111 7.42 3.09 0.17
N ALA A 112 8.69 3.48 -0.04
CA ALA A 112 9.78 2.53 0.09
C ALA A 112 10.86 3.06 1.05
N THR A 113 11.34 2.19 1.94
CA THR A 113 12.39 2.53 2.91
C THR A 113 13.59 1.60 2.77
N THR A 114 14.79 2.14 2.93
CA THR A 114 16.01 1.32 2.92
C THR A 114 16.30 0.80 4.32
N GLY A 115 16.71 -0.47 4.42
CA GLY A 115 17.21 -1.08 5.65
C GLY A 115 18.57 -1.74 5.44
N ALA A 116 19.35 -1.84 6.51
CA ALA A 116 20.59 -2.62 6.50
C ALA A 116 20.83 -3.31 7.84
N ASP A 117 21.20 -4.59 7.75
CA ASP A 117 21.46 -5.45 8.89
C ASP A 117 22.83 -6.13 8.76
N THR A 118 23.45 -6.45 9.88
CA THR A 118 24.73 -7.17 9.92
C THR A 118 24.69 -8.30 10.91
N TRP A 119 25.21 -9.45 10.52
CA TRP A 119 25.32 -10.62 11.39
C TRP A 119 26.58 -11.41 11.05
N ALA A 120 27.06 -12.22 12.00
CA ALA A 120 28.30 -12.96 11.85
C ALA A 120 28.12 -14.44 12.22
N VAL A 121 28.89 -15.30 11.55
CA VAL A 121 28.99 -16.72 11.85
C VAL A 121 30.44 -17.06 12.12
N ASP A 122 30.70 -17.71 13.25
CA ASP A 122 32.01 -18.27 13.54
C ASP A 122 32.14 -19.62 12.81
N GLU A 123 32.97 -19.64 11.76
CA GLU A 123 33.44 -20.90 11.19
C GLU A 123 34.68 -21.31 11.97
N GLY A 124 34.60 -22.44 12.68
CA GLY A 124 35.68 -22.91 13.56
C GLY A 124 37.07 -22.84 12.89
N GLY A 125 38.07 -22.37 13.63
CA GLY A 125 39.42 -22.13 13.09
C GLY A 125 39.87 -20.67 13.10
N ASN A 126 39.35 -19.83 14.00
CA ASN A 126 39.73 -18.42 14.20
C ASN A 126 39.29 -17.47 13.07
N THR A 127 38.32 -17.88 12.25
CA THR A 127 37.75 -17.09 11.15
C THR A 127 36.28 -16.76 11.41
N THR A 128 35.97 -15.48 11.63
CA THR A 128 34.59 -15.00 11.68
C THR A 128 34.18 -14.50 10.30
N ILE A 129 33.09 -15.04 9.75
CA ILE A 129 32.49 -14.56 8.50
C ILE A 129 31.38 -13.58 8.86
N GLN A 130 31.46 -12.36 8.33
CA GLN A 130 30.39 -11.37 8.47
C GLN A 130 29.52 -11.33 7.23
N TYR A 131 28.21 -11.19 7.45
CA TYR A 131 27.19 -11.02 6.44
C TYR A 131 26.58 -9.63 6.57
N TRP A 132 26.29 -9.02 5.42
CA TRP A 132 25.72 -7.69 5.28
C TRP A 132 24.44 -7.81 4.46
N GLU A 133 23.30 -7.50 5.05
CA GLU A 133 22.01 -7.43 4.38
C GLU A 133 21.72 -5.97 4.04
N SER A 134 21.41 -5.69 2.77
CA SER A 134 20.77 -4.44 2.35
C SER A 134 19.36 -4.79 1.90
N SER A 135 18.40 -3.93 2.20
CA SER A 135 17.00 -4.18 1.88
C SER A 135 16.26 -2.93 1.46
N ILE A 136 15.20 -3.15 0.69
CA ILE A 136 14.14 -2.18 0.44
C ILE A 136 12.85 -2.80 0.94
N THR A 137 12.18 -2.08 1.83
CA THR A 137 10.84 -2.41 2.26
C THR A 137 9.85 -1.54 1.51
N ILE A 138 8.91 -2.16 0.79
CA ILE A 138 7.77 -1.46 0.20
C ILE A 138 6.61 -1.52 1.20
N ALA A 139 6.03 -0.38 1.53
CA ALA A 139 4.72 -0.28 2.16
C ALA A 139 3.68 0.02 1.07
N PHE A 140 2.70 -0.87 0.94
CA PHE A 140 1.67 -0.83 -0.08
C PHE A 140 0.50 0.07 0.36
N PRO A 141 -0.33 0.55 -0.59
CA PRO A 141 -1.45 1.42 -0.28
C PRO A 141 -2.50 0.84 0.67
N ASP A 142 -2.62 -0.48 0.74
CA ASP A 142 -3.53 -1.18 1.66
C ASP A 142 -2.93 -1.39 3.07
N GLY A 143 -1.68 -0.99 3.28
CA GLY A 143 -0.97 -0.98 4.55
C GLY A 143 -0.16 -2.23 4.85
N HIS A 144 -0.15 -3.24 3.96
CA HIS A 144 0.82 -4.32 4.10
C HIS A 144 2.21 -3.88 3.62
N SER A 145 3.24 -4.63 3.97
CA SER A 145 4.60 -4.33 3.53
C SER A 145 5.41 -5.58 3.20
N VAL A 146 6.34 -5.44 2.26
CA VAL A 146 7.20 -6.52 1.77
C VAL A 146 8.66 -6.06 1.76
N LYS A 147 9.54 -6.83 2.39
CA LYS A 147 10.99 -6.60 2.44
C LYS A 147 11.70 -7.39 1.34
N TYR A 148 12.36 -6.69 0.43
CA TYR A 148 13.27 -7.23 -0.58
C TYR A 148 14.70 -7.06 -0.09
N LYS A 149 15.54 -8.09 -0.25
CA LYS A 149 16.88 -8.08 0.33
C LYS A 149 17.98 -8.66 -0.56
N ILE A 150 19.17 -8.11 -0.37
CA ILE A 150 20.43 -8.58 -0.93
C ILE A 150 21.36 -8.88 0.24
N VAL A 151 21.90 -10.10 0.29
CA VAL A 151 22.84 -10.53 1.34
C VAL A 151 24.23 -10.68 0.73
N ARG A 152 25.21 -10.02 1.32
CA ARG A 152 26.63 -10.03 0.95
C ARG A 152 27.46 -10.66 2.06
N VAL A 153 28.62 -11.19 1.69
CA VAL A 153 29.61 -11.71 2.64
C VAL A 153 30.81 -10.77 2.65
N ASN A 154 31.32 -10.41 3.83
CA ASN A 154 32.59 -9.70 3.99
C ASN A 154 33.76 -10.67 3.72
N ARG A 155 33.87 -11.12 2.47
CA ARG A 155 34.97 -11.93 1.97
C ARG A 155 35.58 -11.18 0.79
N SER A 156 36.90 -11.13 0.75
CA SER A 156 37.64 -10.64 -0.40
C SER A 156 38.26 -11.84 -1.11
N TYR A 157 38.14 -11.92 -2.42
CA TYR A 157 38.85 -12.92 -3.22
C TYR A 157 40.10 -12.32 -3.85
N ASP A 158 41.16 -13.13 -4.02
CA ASP A 158 42.37 -12.72 -4.71
C ASP A 158 42.06 -12.41 -6.18
N GLY A 159 42.39 -11.19 -6.61
CA GLY A 159 42.11 -10.70 -7.96
C GLY A 159 40.86 -9.82 -8.10
N GLU A 160 40.07 -9.65 -7.05
CA GLU A 160 38.94 -8.71 -7.09
C GLU A 160 39.41 -7.25 -7.18
N PRO A 161 38.68 -6.39 -7.95
CA PRO A 161 38.88 -4.94 -7.92
C PRO A 161 38.79 -4.41 -6.49
N LEU A 162 39.57 -3.37 -6.17
CA LEU A 162 39.62 -2.82 -4.81
C LEU A 162 38.25 -2.34 -4.33
N GLU A 163 37.42 -1.79 -5.22
CA GLU A 163 36.03 -1.39 -4.92
C GLU A 163 35.08 -2.54 -4.58
N CYS A 164 35.44 -3.80 -4.91
CA CYS A 164 34.62 -4.98 -4.68
C CYS A 164 35.01 -5.76 -3.41
N ARG A 165 36.21 -5.50 -2.87
CA ARG A 165 36.77 -6.25 -1.73
C ARG A 165 36.11 -5.87 -0.42
N GLY A 166 35.60 -6.86 0.31
CA GLY A 166 35.14 -6.70 1.69
C GLY A 166 34.06 -5.64 1.83
N ARG A 167 33.17 -5.56 0.84
CA ARG A 167 32.17 -4.50 0.76
C ARG A 167 31.22 -4.57 1.95
N THR A 168 31.36 -3.58 2.82
CA THR A 168 30.45 -3.27 3.93
C THR A 168 29.68 -2.01 3.54
N GLY A 169 28.36 -2.08 3.42
CA GLY A 169 27.61 -0.92 2.92
C GLY A 169 26.12 -1.06 3.16
N SER A 170 25.52 0.03 3.64
CA SER A 170 24.18 0.09 4.23
C SER A 170 23.04 0.24 3.23
N ILE A 171 23.29 0.20 1.91
CA ILE A 171 22.33 0.74 0.94
C ILE A 171 22.38 0.00 -0.39
N PRO A 172 21.22 -0.23 -1.04
CA PRO A 172 21.12 -0.69 -2.42
C PRO A 172 21.56 0.44 -3.38
N PRO A 173 22.87 0.59 -3.60
CA PRO A 173 23.28 0.25 -4.95
C PRO A 173 23.94 -1.12 -5.02
N PHE A 174 23.54 -1.87 -6.05
CA PHE A 174 24.31 -3.00 -6.53
C PHE A 174 25.49 -2.50 -7.38
N LEU A 175 26.63 -3.20 -7.33
CA LEU A 175 27.78 -2.89 -8.16
C LEU A 175 27.89 -3.89 -9.30
N ALA A 176 27.34 -3.54 -10.47
CA ALA A 176 27.44 -4.35 -11.68
C ALA A 176 28.90 -4.70 -12.04
N GLN A 177 29.83 -3.75 -11.81
CA GLN A 177 31.27 -3.95 -12.02
C GLN A 177 31.90 -5.01 -11.10
N CYS A 178 31.24 -5.33 -9.99
CA CYS A 178 31.60 -6.41 -9.07
C CYS A 178 30.86 -7.72 -9.39
N GLY A 179 30.15 -7.79 -10.52
CA GLY A 179 29.30 -8.93 -10.88
C GLY A 179 28.04 -9.05 -10.03
N GLU A 180 27.70 -8.02 -9.24
CA GLU A 180 26.42 -8.00 -8.52
C GLU A 180 25.29 -7.84 -9.54
N ARG A 181 24.22 -8.62 -9.33
CA ARG A 181 22.95 -8.42 -10.01
C ARG A 181 22.17 -7.32 -9.29
N ASP A 182 21.26 -6.70 -10.03
CA ASP A 182 20.36 -5.67 -9.52
C ASP A 182 19.54 -6.16 -8.32
N TRP A 183 18.59 -7.07 -8.59
CA TRP A 183 17.85 -7.80 -7.58
C TRP A 183 17.87 -9.30 -7.89
N PRO A 184 17.72 -10.17 -6.88
CA PRO A 184 17.53 -11.60 -7.11
C PRO A 184 16.31 -11.83 -8.00
N GLU A 185 16.45 -12.72 -9.00
CA GLU A 185 15.32 -13.11 -9.84
C GLU A 185 14.23 -13.76 -8.95
N PRO A 186 12.96 -13.39 -9.13
CA PRO A 186 11.88 -14.08 -8.43
C PRO A 186 11.86 -15.56 -8.83
N GLY A 187 11.43 -16.43 -7.91
CA GLY A 187 11.25 -17.85 -8.21
C GLY A 187 10.17 -18.09 -9.28
N GLU A 188 9.97 -19.35 -9.65
CA GLU A 188 8.89 -19.71 -10.61
C GLU A 188 7.53 -19.14 -10.15
N GLY A 189 6.80 -18.53 -11.08
CA GLY A 189 5.48 -17.95 -10.83
C GLY A 189 5.42 -16.44 -11.11
N VAL A 190 4.29 -15.85 -10.74
CA VAL A 190 4.03 -14.42 -10.90
C VAL A 190 4.12 -13.78 -9.52
N HIS A 191 5.07 -12.85 -9.37
CA HIS A 191 5.45 -12.28 -8.09
C HIS A 191 5.68 -10.78 -8.22
N ASP A 192 5.40 -10.06 -7.15
CA ASP A 192 5.92 -8.71 -6.99
C ASP A 192 7.46 -8.79 -6.89
N HIS A 193 8.17 -7.93 -7.60
CA HIS A 193 9.63 -7.92 -7.56
C HIS A 193 10.20 -6.53 -7.84
N LEU A 194 11.37 -6.26 -7.27
CA LEU A 194 12.14 -5.07 -7.59
C LEU A 194 13.07 -5.34 -8.77
N ASN A 195 13.24 -4.33 -9.61
CA ASN A 195 14.20 -4.36 -10.71
C ASN A 195 14.52 -2.94 -11.19
N ASP A 196 15.43 -2.82 -12.14
CA ASP A 196 15.88 -1.58 -12.77
C ASP A 196 16.36 -0.51 -11.76
N MET A 197 17.10 -0.93 -10.73
CA MET A 197 17.75 -0.02 -9.78
C MET A 197 18.88 0.75 -10.50
N ALA A 198 18.96 2.06 -10.26
CA ALA A 198 20.12 2.83 -10.69
C ALA A 198 21.38 2.42 -9.91
N GLN A 199 22.57 2.47 -10.54
CA GLN A 199 23.82 2.07 -9.88
C GLN A 199 24.23 2.97 -8.71
N ASP A 200 23.62 4.14 -8.56
CA ASP A 200 23.77 5.03 -7.39
C ASP A 200 22.65 4.84 -6.36
N GLY A 201 21.66 3.99 -6.67
CA GLY A 201 20.50 3.73 -5.82
C GLY A 201 19.45 4.83 -5.84
N ALA A 202 19.49 5.75 -6.80
CA ALA A 202 18.60 6.91 -6.83
C ALA A 202 17.16 6.60 -7.28
N GLU A 203 16.97 5.51 -8.00
CA GLU A 203 15.66 5.10 -8.51
C GLU A 203 15.60 3.59 -8.74
N PHE A 204 14.39 3.04 -8.74
CA PHE A 204 14.10 1.64 -9.10
C PHE A 204 12.62 1.45 -9.42
N TRP A 205 12.28 0.24 -9.86
CA TRP A 205 10.91 -0.15 -10.16
C TRP A 205 10.46 -1.31 -9.29
N LEU A 206 9.23 -1.21 -8.79
CA LEU A 206 8.44 -2.34 -8.30
C LEU A 206 7.55 -2.82 -9.45
N TYR A 207 7.72 -4.05 -9.88
CA TYR A 207 6.83 -4.72 -10.81
C TYR A 207 5.83 -5.56 -10.03
N LEU A 208 4.54 -5.34 -10.29
CA LEU A 208 3.44 -5.98 -9.58
C LEU A 208 3.02 -7.28 -10.28
N ALA A 209 2.60 -8.26 -9.50
CA ALA A 209 2.14 -9.56 -9.97
C ALA A 209 0.94 -9.47 -10.92
N ASP A 210 0.17 -8.39 -10.88
CA ASP A 210 -0.96 -8.21 -11.78
C ASP A 210 -0.58 -7.60 -13.14
N GLY A 211 0.70 -7.26 -13.34
CA GLY A 211 1.27 -6.66 -14.54
C GLY A 211 1.50 -5.16 -14.48
N GLY A 212 1.08 -4.49 -13.40
CA GLY A 212 1.39 -3.07 -13.18
C GLY A 212 2.82 -2.83 -12.70
N SER A 213 3.20 -1.57 -12.56
CA SER A 213 4.49 -1.20 -11.97
C SER A 213 4.43 0.14 -11.25
N VAL A 214 5.35 0.36 -10.32
CA VAL A 214 5.52 1.60 -9.57
C VAL A 214 6.98 2.02 -9.64
N HIS A 215 7.23 3.23 -10.12
CA HIS A 215 8.56 3.82 -10.15
C HIS A 215 8.79 4.57 -8.85
N PHE A 216 9.94 4.33 -8.24
CA PHE A 216 10.38 5.02 -7.04
C PHE A 216 11.63 5.84 -7.34
N THR A 217 11.64 7.08 -6.86
CA THR A 217 12.81 7.95 -6.90
C THR A 217 13.14 8.48 -5.52
N GLY A 218 14.40 8.84 -5.30
CA GLY A 218 14.87 9.34 -4.03
C GLY A 218 16.30 8.89 -3.75
N GLY A 219 16.53 8.46 -2.52
CA GLY A 219 17.82 7.92 -2.11
C GLY A 219 18.08 8.12 -0.62
N TYR A 220 18.89 7.23 -0.05
CA TYR A 220 19.38 7.27 1.34
C TYR A 220 18.26 7.50 2.39
N GLY A 221 17.49 6.46 2.68
CA GLY A 221 16.51 6.44 3.78
C GLY A 221 15.10 6.15 3.30
N ASN A 222 14.58 6.97 2.38
CA ASN A 222 13.22 6.86 1.86
C ASN A 222 13.19 7.12 0.35
N TYR A 223 12.21 6.52 -0.33
CA TYR A 223 11.85 6.81 -1.72
C TYR A 223 10.38 7.17 -1.82
N GLU A 224 10.08 8.01 -2.79
CA GLU A 224 8.74 8.43 -3.16
C GLU A 224 8.38 7.77 -4.49
N ALA A 225 7.17 7.21 -4.57
CA ALA A 225 6.67 6.71 -5.83
C ALA A 225 6.30 7.88 -6.74
N THR A 226 6.87 7.98 -7.93
CA THR A 226 6.62 9.12 -8.85
C THR A 226 5.58 8.80 -9.92
N GLU A 227 5.43 7.53 -10.26
CA GLU A 227 4.49 7.08 -11.27
C GLU A 227 4.07 5.63 -11.05
N VAL A 228 2.83 5.34 -11.43
CA VAL A 228 2.21 4.03 -11.36
C VAL A 228 1.67 3.68 -12.73
N PHE A 229 2.07 2.54 -13.27
CA PHE A 229 1.51 1.97 -14.48
C PHE A 229 0.53 0.87 -14.09
N ASP A 230 -0.66 0.93 -14.67
CA ASP A 230 -1.59 -0.19 -14.58
C ASP A 230 -1.13 -1.37 -15.47
N PRO A 231 -1.74 -2.56 -15.33
CA PRO A 231 -1.43 -3.72 -16.18
C PRO A 231 -1.65 -3.54 -17.68
N ASN A 232 -2.34 -2.48 -18.11
CA ASN A 232 -2.57 -2.15 -19.50
C ASN A 232 -1.57 -1.07 -20.00
N GLY A 233 -0.61 -0.65 -19.16
CA GLY A 233 0.39 0.37 -19.46
C GLY A 233 -0.12 1.80 -19.32
N PHE A 234 -1.28 2.02 -18.70
CA PHE A 234 -1.79 3.36 -18.43
C PHE A 234 -1.06 4.00 -17.26
N ARG A 235 -0.45 5.17 -17.50
CA ARG A 235 0.37 5.91 -16.53
C ARG A 235 -0.48 6.83 -15.65
N THR A 236 -0.24 6.75 -14.35
CA THR A 236 -0.70 7.70 -13.33
C THR A 236 0.51 8.33 -12.66
N GLN A 237 0.66 9.65 -12.78
CA GLN A 237 1.72 10.42 -12.13
C GLN A 237 1.32 10.83 -10.71
N LEU A 238 2.30 10.83 -9.81
CA LEU A 238 2.16 11.24 -8.42
C LEU A 238 3.06 12.45 -8.14
N ASP A 239 2.45 13.57 -7.76
CA ASP A 239 3.18 14.79 -7.38
C ASP A 239 3.17 14.97 -5.87
N TYR A 240 4.34 15.27 -5.29
CA TYR A 240 4.54 15.41 -3.85
C TYR A 240 4.91 16.84 -3.47
N ARG A 241 4.64 17.17 -2.22
CA ARG A 241 5.22 18.33 -1.53
C ARG A 241 6.65 18.01 -1.10
N SER A 242 7.45 19.04 -0.85
CA SER A 242 8.84 18.92 -0.39
C SER A 242 9.04 18.16 0.93
N ASP A 243 7.98 17.82 1.66
CA ASP A 243 8.01 17.04 2.90
C ASP A 243 7.47 15.61 2.72
N GLY A 244 7.37 15.13 1.48
CA GLY A 244 6.99 13.76 1.14
C GLY A 244 5.49 13.47 1.18
N ARG A 245 4.65 14.50 1.33
CA ARG A 245 3.19 14.35 1.28
C ARG A 245 2.66 14.46 -0.15
N LEU A 246 1.88 13.46 -0.58
CA LEU A 246 1.26 13.44 -1.90
C LEU A 246 0.29 14.62 -2.08
N LEU A 247 0.51 15.46 -3.08
CA LEU A 247 -0.37 16.59 -3.40
C LEU A 247 -1.34 16.27 -4.54
N LYS A 248 -0.91 15.46 -5.50
CA LYS A 248 -1.69 15.24 -6.72
C LYS A 248 -1.51 13.84 -7.29
N VAL A 249 -2.61 13.28 -7.77
CA VAL A 249 -2.65 12.04 -8.55
C VAL A 249 -3.19 12.40 -9.92
N ILE A 250 -2.40 12.23 -10.98
CA ILE A 250 -2.71 12.72 -12.33
C ILE A 250 -2.77 11.53 -13.28
N GLN A 251 -3.90 11.37 -13.97
CA GLN A 251 -3.98 10.43 -15.08
C GLN A 251 -3.50 11.10 -16.36
N ASP A 252 -2.40 10.59 -16.91
CA ASP A 252 -1.87 11.08 -18.17
C ASP A 252 -2.89 10.89 -19.29
N ASP A 253 -2.90 11.81 -20.25
CA ASP A 253 -3.79 11.80 -21.43
C ASP A 253 -5.31 11.87 -21.14
N GLY A 254 -5.73 11.83 -19.87
CA GLY A 254 -7.14 11.89 -19.46
C GLY A 254 -7.62 13.26 -18.98
N GLY A 255 -6.70 14.15 -18.60
CA GLY A 255 -7.04 15.44 -18.01
C GLY A 255 -7.81 15.33 -16.69
N ARG A 256 -7.64 14.21 -15.96
CA ARG A 256 -8.30 13.93 -14.68
C ARG A 256 -7.25 13.85 -13.59
N TRP A 257 -7.58 14.37 -12.42
CA TRP A 257 -6.69 14.32 -11.27
C TRP A 257 -7.45 14.37 -9.95
N LEU A 258 -6.76 13.94 -8.89
CA LEU A 258 -7.12 14.21 -7.50
C LEU A 258 -6.17 15.26 -6.95
N ASP A 259 -6.71 16.30 -6.31
CA ASP A 259 -5.93 17.22 -5.47
C ASP A 259 -6.09 16.81 -4.00
N VAL A 260 -4.97 16.62 -3.31
CA VAL A 260 -4.92 16.20 -1.90
C VAL A 260 -4.35 17.34 -1.05
N ALA A 261 -5.15 17.83 -0.10
CA ALA A 261 -4.76 18.91 0.79
C ALA A 261 -4.48 18.37 2.21
N TRP A 262 -3.31 18.69 2.74
CA TRP A 262 -2.87 18.27 4.07
C TRP A 262 -2.93 19.44 5.05
N ASP A 263 -3.67 19.26 6.14
CA ASP A 263 -3.77 20.21 7.24
C ASP A 263 -3.44 19.49 8.55
N TYR A 264 -2.48 20.02 9.30
CA TYR A 264 -2.24 19.53 10.65
C TYR A 264 -3.17 20.28 11.61
N ARG A 265 -4.09 19.54 12.22
CA ARG A 265 -4.93 20.09 13.27
C ARG A 265 -4.38 19.65 14.63
N ALA A 266 -3.82 20.62 15.36
CA ALA A 266 -3.53 20.41 16.77
C ALA A 266 -4.86 20.15 17.49
N ASN A 267 -4.97 18.98 18.13
CA ASN A 267 -6.07 18.67 19.02
C ASN A 267 -5.97 19.47 20.31
#